data_AF-A0A9R1LZN1-F1
#
_entry.id   AF-A0A9R1LZN1-F1
#
_cell.length_a   1.000
_cell.length_b   1.000
_cell.length_c   1.000
_cell.angle_alpha   90.00
_cell.angle_beta   90.00
_cell.angle_gamma   90.00
#
_symmetry.space_group_name_H-M   'P 1'
#
loop_
_entity.id
_entity.type
_entity.pdbx_description
1 polymer ?
#
loop_
_entity_poly.entity_id
_entity_poly.type
_entity_poly.pdbx_seq_one_letter_code
_entity_poly.pdbx_strand_id
1 'polypeptide(L)'
;MECPNNLCCSKDGYCGLGFDYCSAAAGCQSGACYNNKIWGAQAGGAFKYGYCGLGPEFCGAGCQNGACSTDKPCGNQANGARCTNNYCCSQYGSCGLGKDYCGTNCQSGACYNDSILANILKCVP
;
A
#
# COMPACT_ATOMS: atom_id res chain seq x y z
N MET A 1 8.74 11.88 2.79
CA MET A 1 7.39 12.19 2.30
C MET A 1 6.78 10.93 1.75
N GLU A 2 5.83 10.33 2.46
CA GLU A 2 5.23 9.03 2.13
C GLU A 2 3.72 9.14 2.03
N CYS A 3 3.13 8.26 1.23
CA CYS A 3 1.70 8.15 1.09
C CYS A 3 1.25 6.75 1.56
N PRO A 4 0.11 6.66 2.26
CA PRO A 4 -0.48 5.36 2.57
C PRO A 4 -0.68 4.54 1.29
N ASN A 5 -0.66 3.22 1.43
CA ASN A 5 -1.03 2.29 0.35
C ASN A 5 -0.14 2.37 -0.90
N ASN A 6 1.11 2.84 -0.77
CA ASN A 6 2.07 3.01 -1.86
C ASN A 6 1.59 3.93 -2.98
N LEU A 7 0.68 4.86 -2.66
CA LEU A 7 0.25 5.88 -3.60
C LEU A 7 1.41 6.82 -3.95
N CYS A 8 1.36 7.40 -5.13
CA CYS A 8 2.36 8.37 -5.55
C CYS A 8 2.13 9.69 -4.84
N CYS A 9 3.19 10.24 -4.25
CA CYS A 9 3.19 11.59 -3.73
C CYS A 9 3.54 12.57 -4.85
N SER A 10 2.60 13.41 -5.29
CA SER A 10 2.87 14.45 -6.29
C SER A 10 3.69 15.59 -5.69
N LYS A 11 4.30 16.42 -6.54
CA LYS A 11 5.01 17.63 -6.11
C LYS A 11 4.15 18.60 -5.28
N ASP A 12 2.84 18.52 -5.46
CA ASP A 12 1.85 19.38 -4.81
C ASP A 12 1.46 18.83 -3.42
N GLY A 13 2.11 17.75 -2.97
CA GLY A 13 1.93 17.19 -1.64
C GLY A 13 0.68 16.33 -1.52
N TYR A 14 0.22 15.74 -2.62
CA TYR A 14 -0.98 14.91 -2.66
C TYR A 14 -0.67 13.49 -3.11
N CYS A 15 -1.32 12.54 -2.46
CA CYS A 15 -1.24 11.11 -2.68
C CYS A 15 -2.31 10.67 -3.68
N GLY A 16 -1.91 9.96 -4.72
CA GLY A 16 -2.85 9.41 -5.69
C GLY A 16 -2.24 8.38 -6.64
N LEU A 17 -3.05 7.97 -7.60
CA LEU A 17 -2.67 7.09 -8.70
C LEU A 17 -2.88 7.83 -10.02
N GLY A 18 -2.21 7.37 -11.08
CA GLY A 18 -2.37 7.94 -12.41
C GLY A 18 -1.32 9.00 -12.73
N PHE A 19 -1.44 9.57 -13.93
CA PHE A 19 -0.43 10.46 -14.48
C PHE A 19 -0.20 11.73 -13.64
N ASP A 20 -1.25 12.30 -13.04
CA ASP A 20 -1.19 13.54 -12.25
C ASP A 20 -0.49 13.40 -10.90
N TYR A 21 -0.18 12.16 -10.50
CA TYR A 21 0.49 11.87 -9.23
C TYR A 21 1.81 11.15 -9.45
N CYS A 22 1.83 10.20 -10.39
CA CYS A 22 2.94 9.28 -10.58
C CYS A 22 3.90 9.69 -11.71
N SER A 23 3.54 10.63 -12.59
CA SER A 23 4.42 10.98 -13.71
C SER A 23 5.60 11.86 -13.27
N ALA A 24 6.61 11.94 -14.14
CA ALA A 24 7.67 12.95 -14.01
C ALA A 24 7.10 14.38 -14.06
N ALA A 25 6.04 14.60 -14.85
CA ALA A 25 5.39 15.91 -14.99
C ALA A 25 4.64 16.31 -13.71
N ALA A 26 4.05 15.34 -13.02
CA ALA A 26 3.48 15.50 -11.68
C ALA A 26 4.54 15.77 -10.60
N GLY A 27 5.82 15.65 -10.94
CA GLY A 27 6.94 15.76 -10.02
C GLY A 27 6.84 14.78 -8.87
N CYS A 28 6.47 13.53 -9.19
CA CYS A 28 6.32 12.45 -8.21
C CYS A 28 7.55 12.35 -7.30
N GLN A 29 7.33 12.51 -5.99
CA GLN A 29 8.34 12.62 -4.94
C GLN A 29 8.62 11.27 -4.27
N SER A 30 7.61 10.39 -4.19
CA SER A 30 7.69 9.05 -3.60
C SER A 30 6.52 8.18 -4.06
N GLY A 31 6.56 6.88 -3.75
CA GLY A 31 5.56 5.90 -4.22
C GLY A 31 5.86 5.38 -5.63
N ALA A 32 4.83 4.94 -6.35
CA ALA A 32 4.95 4.22 -7.63
C ALA A 32 5.16 5.13 -8.86
N CYS A 33 6.19 5.98 -8.87
CA CYS A 33 6.45 6.93 -9.96
C CYS A 33 6.80 6.25 -11.31
N TYR A 34 6.29 6.80 -12.43
CA TYR A 34 6.40 6.24 -13.79
C TYR A 34 7.79 6.32 -14.42
N ASN A 35 8.61 7.26 -14.00
CA ASN A 35 9.95 7.50 -14.54
C ASN A 35 11.05 6.70 -13.83
N ASN A 36 10.69 5.90 -12.82
CA ASN A 36 11.68 5.13 -12.08
C ASN A 36 12.06 3.88 -12.89
N LYS A 37 13.19 3.97 -13.62
CA LYS A 37 13.92 2.79 -14.09
C LYS A 37 14.17 1.90 -12.86
N ILE A 38 13.58 0.71 -12.89
CA ILE A 38 13.72 -0.40 -11.94
C ILE A 38 14.83 -0.19 -10.89
N TRP A 39 14.43 0.23 -9.70
CA TRP A 39 15.12 -0.10 -8.46
C TRP A 39 14.12 -0.21 -7.31
N GLY A 40 13.71 -1.44 -7.03
CA GLY A 40 13.62 -1.96 -5.66
C GLY A 40 12.69 -1.30 -4.64
N ALA A 41 11.82 -0.34 -4.96
CA ALA A 41 11.08 0.34 -3.91
C ALA A 41 9.69 0.85 -4.36
N GLN A 42 8.65 0.29 -3.70
CA GLN A 42 7.28 0.79 -3.52
C GLN A 42 6.26 0.82 -4.70
N ALA A 43 6.17 -0.24 -5.50
CA ALA A 43 5.01 -0.43 -6.39
C ALA A 43 4.43 -1.84 -6.28
N GLY A 44 3.59 -2.11 -5.26
CA GLY A 44 2.62 -3.22 -5.19
C GLY A 44 3.12 -4.66 -5.41
N GLY A 45 4.38 -4.86 -5.77
CA GLY A 45 4.97 -6.11 -6.18
C GLY A 45 5.54 -6.84 -4.99
N ALA A 46 5.52 -8.15 -5.10
CA ALA A 46 6.05 -9.01 -4.09
C ALA A 46 7.58 -9.13 -4.19
N PHE A 47 8.23 -9.09 -3.02
CA PHE A 47 9.68 -9.23 -2.92
C PHE A 47 10.08 -10.70 -2.78
N LYS A 48 10.91 -11.20 -3.70
CA LYS A 48 11.50 -12.54 -3.66
C LYS A 48 12.94 -12.52 -4.20
N TYR A 49 13.87 -13.17 -3.49
CA TYR A 49 15.30 -13.25 -3.85
C TYR A 49 16.02 -11.90 -4.05
N GLY A 50 15.57 -10.81 -3.44
CA GLY A 50 16.19 -9.50 -3.63
C GLY A 50 15.58 -8.66 -4.76
N TYR A 51 14.55 -9.17 -5.44
CA TYR A 51 13.90 -8.50 -6.57
C TYR A 51 12.40 -8.30 -6.30
N CYS A 52 11.87 -7.15 -6.73
CA CYS A 52 10.44 -6.87 -6.72
C CYS A 52 9.81 -7.31 -8.03
N GLY A 53 8.64 -7.95 -7.98
CA GLY A 53 7.91 -8.35 -9.19
C GLY A 53 6.43 -8.63 -8.92
N LEU A 54 5.67 -8.76 -10.00
CA LEU A 54 4.28 -9.22 -9.98
C LEU A 54 4.20 -10.58 -10.70
N GLY A 55 3.16 -11.35 -10.42
CA GLY A 55 3.00 -12.72 -10.93
C GLY A 55 3.22 -13.78 -9.85
N PRO A 56 2.84 -15.03 -10.11
CA PRO A 56 2.85 -16.12 -9.12
C PRO A 56 4.25 -16.44 -8.61
N GLU A 57 5.30 -16.17 -9.37
CA GLU A 57 6.69 -16.37 -8.97
C GLU A 57 7.08 -15.47 -7.80
N PHE A 58 6.55 -14.25 -7.77
CA PHE A 58 6.84 -13.23 -6.76
C PHE A 58 5.78 -13.22 -5.68
N CYS A 59 4.50 -13.21 -6.06
CA CYS A 59 3.35 -13.04 -5.16
C CYS A 59 2.92 -14.35 -4.49
N GLY A 60 3.39 -15.51 -4.96
CA GLY A 60 3.03 -16.81 -4.42
C GLY A 60 3.75 -17.18 -3.12
N ALA A 61 4.05 -18.48 -2.95
CA ALA A 61 4.71 -18.99 -1.76
C ALA A 61 6.08 -18.32 -1.52
N GLY A 62 6.29 -17.85 -0.28
CA GLY A 62 7.52 -17.16 0.11
C GLY A 62 7.51 -15.65 -0.15
N CYS A 63 6.39 -15.08 -0.57
CA CYS A 63 6.21 -13.63 -0.66
C CYS A 63 6.49 -12.95 0.69
N GLN A 64 7.40 -11.97 0.69
CA GLN A 64 7.85 -11.30 1.91
C GLN A 64 7.05 -10.03 2.21
N ASN A 65 6.63 -9.30 1.18
CA ASN A 65 5.86 -8.05 1.24
C ASN A 65 5.16 -7.83 -0.12
N GLY A 66 4.35 -6.78 -0.29
CA GLY A 66 3.65 -6.51 -1.56
C GLY A 66 2.24 -7.11 -1.64
N ALA A 67 1.70 -7.22 -2.85
CA ALA A 67 0.44 -7.93 -3.11
C ALA A 67 0.64 -9.45 -3.09
N CYS A 68 1.07 -10.00 -1.94
CA CYS A 68 1.18 -11.44 -1.75
C CYS A 68 -0.19 -12.10 -2.00
N SER A 69 -0.23 -13.14 -2.82
CA SER A 69 -1.42 -13.94 -3.08
C SER A 69 -1.76 -14.88 -1.93
N THR A 70 -0.84 -15.07 -0.99
CA THR A 70 -1.09 -15.79 0.26
C THR A 70 -1.58 -14.81 1.31
N ASP A 71 -2.86 -14.90 1.67
CA ASP A 71 -3.40 -14.12 2.78
C ASP A 71 -2.80 -14.61 4.10
N LYS A 72 -2.01 -13.75 4.74
CA LYS A 72 -1.61 -13.94 6.14
C LYS A 72 -2.68 -13.30 7.02
N PRO A 73 -3.27 -14.03 7.97
CA PRO A 73 -4.23 -13.46 8.88
C PRO A 73 -3.58 -12.37 9.74
N CYS A 74 -4.36 -11.37 10.12
CA CYS A 74 -3.93 -10.21 10.89
C CYS A 74 -4.89 -9.95 12.05
N GLY A 75 -4.54 -8.98 12.91
CA GLY A 75 -5.43 -8.50 13.96
C GLY A 75 -5.49 -9.44 15.17
N ASN A 76 -6.53 -9.28 15.98
CA ASN A 76 -6.72 -10.08 17.19
C ASN A 76 -6.89 -11.58 16.88
N GLN A 77 -7.37 -11.94 15.69
CA GLN A 77 -7.46 -13.32 15.22
C GLN A 77 -6.07 -13.96 14.96
N ALA A 78 -5.02 -13.14 14.88
CA ALA A 78 -3.66 -13.56 14.60
C ALA A 78 -2.65 -13.01 15.62
N ASN A 79 -3.01 -13.00 16.91
CA ASN A 79 -2.14 -12.52 18.00
C ASN A 79 -1.63 -11.07 17.82
N GLY A 80 -2.44 -10.22 17.20
CA GLY A 80 -2.08 -8.83 16.91
C GLY A 80 -1.15 -8.66 15.71
N ALA A 81 -0.98 -9.68 14.87
CA ALA A 81 -0.19 -9.58 13.65
C ALA A 81 -0.66 -8.42 12.77
N ARG A 82 0.30 -7.66 12.25
CA ARG A 82 0.02 -6.52 11.36
C ARG A 82 0.23 -6.92 9.92
N CYS A 83 -0.52 -6.26 9.04
CA CYS A 83 -0.33 -6.40 7.61
C CYS A 83 0.97 -5.72 7.17
N THR A 84 1.58 -6.28 6.13
CA THR A 84 2.72 -5.67 5.45
C THR A 84 2.28 -4.42 4.68
N ASN A 85 3.22 -3.53 4.36
CA ASN A 85 2.99 -2.30 3.56
C ASN A 85 1.88 -1.38 4.10
N ASN A 86 1.64 -1.42 5.41
CA ASN A 86 0.58 -0.65 6.06
C ASN A 86 -0.82 -0.93 5.50
N TYR A 87 -1.03 -2.10 4.88
CA TYR A 87 -2.36 -2.53 4.49
C TYR A 87 -3.28 -2.60 5.70
N CYS A 88 -4.56 -2.40 5.44
CA CYS A 88 -5.56 -2.40 6.47
C CYS A 88 -5.86 -3.83 6.89
N CYS A 89 -5.86 -4.04 8.19
CA CYS A 89 -6.37 -5.26 8.76
C CYS A 89 -7.88 -5.11 8.98
N SER A 90 -8.68 -5.83 8.19
CA SER A 90 -10.13 -5.81 8.30
C SER A 90 -10.61 -6.27 9.67
N GLN A 91 -11.87 -5.98 10.00
CA GLN A 91 -12.51 -6.51 11.21
C GLN A 91 -12.52 -8.05 11.29
N TYR A 92 -12.35 -8.72 10.15
CA TYR A 92 -12.31 -10.18 10.04
C TYR A 92 -10.90 -10.77 10.07
N GLY A 93 -9.86 -9.93 10.21
CA GLY A 93 -8.48 -10.40 10.31
C GLY A 93 -7.82 -10.71 8.96
N SER A 94 -8.23 -10.01 7.90
CA SER A 94 -7.61 -10.12 6.57
C SER A 94 -6.94 -8.81 6.17
N CYS A 95 -5.80 -8.91 5.49
CA CYS A 95 -5.07 -7.76 4.99
C CYS A 95 -5.57 -7.31 3.62
N GLY A 96 -5.75 -6.00 3.42
CA GLY A 96 -6.13 -5.50 2.11
C GLY A 96 -6.34 -3.99 2.06
N LEU A 97 -7.01 -3.57 0.98
CA LEU A 97 -7.30 -2.18 0.66
C LEU A 97 -8.80 -2.00 0.38
N GLY A 98 -9.26 -0.75 0.49
CA GLY A 98 -10.66 -0.40 0.23
C GLY A 98 -11.52 -0.48 1.50
N LYS A 99 -12.79 -0.07 1.37
CA LYS A 99 -13.68 0.14 2.53
C LYS A 99 -13.86 -1.12 3.38
N ASP A 100 -13.82 -2.30 2.78
CA ASP A 100 -14.06 -3.57 3.49
C ASP A 100 -12.89 -3.97 4.41
N TYR A 101 -11.71 -3.41 4.16
CA TYR A 101 -10.51 -3.65 4.95
C TYR A 101 -10.15 -2.45 5.83
N CYS A 102 -10.21 -1.26 5.26
CA CYS A 102 -9.79 -0.02 5.90
C CYS A 102 -10.91 0.71 6.63
N GLY A 103 -12.17 0.37 6.37
CA GLY A 103 -13.33 1.07 6.87
C GLY A 103 -13.64 0.80 8.34
N THR A 104 -14.94 0.77 8.64
CA THR A 104 -15.47 0.47 9.98
C THR A 104 -14.84 -0.80 10.56
N ASN A 105 -14.41 -0.69 11.83
CA ASN A 105 -13.77 -1.78 12.59
C ASN A 105 -12.44 -2.29 12.01
N CYS A 106 -11.75 -1.51 11.16
CA CYS A 106 -10.37 -1.78 10.80
C CYS A 106 -9.48 -1.84 12.06
N GLN A 107 -8.74 -2.94 12.21
CA GLN A 107 -8.01 -3.28 13.42
C GLN A 107 -6.61 -2.64 13.48
N SER A 108 -5.98 -2.44 12.33
CA SER A 108 -4.66 -1.81 12.20
C SER A 108 -4.35 -1.44 10.74
N GLY A 109 -3.30 -0.65 10.52
CA GLY A 109 -2.87 -0.23 9.18
C GLY A 109 -3.42 1.16 8.82
N ALA A 110 -3.63 1.40 7.53
CA ALA A 110 -4.20 2.64 6.99
C ALA A 110 -5.74 2.74 7.16
N CYS A 111 -6.24 2.45 8.36
CA CYS A 111 -7.66 2.51 8.69
C CYS A 111 -8.22 3.93 8.51
N TYR A 112 -9.43 4.04 7.96
CA TYR A 112 -10.21 5.26 7.92
C TYR A 112 -11.69 4.97 8.22
N ASN A 113 -12.28 5.82 9.02
CA ASN A 113 -13.72 5.92 9.24
C ASN A 113 -14.26 6.96 8.24
N ASP A 114 -15.47 6.76 7.71
CA ASP A 114 -16.09 7.59 6.66
C ASP A 114 -16.15 9.12 6.95
N SER A 115 -15.71 9.56 8.13
CA SER A 115 -15.39 10.95 8.47
C SER A 115 -14.11 11.51 7.82
N ILE A 116 -13.31 10.70 7.10
CA ILE A 116 -12.08 11.15 6.40
C ILE A 116 -12.26 11.21 4.87
N LEU A 117 -13.48 11.10 4.34
CA LEU A 117 -13.73 11.26 2.90
C LEU A 117 -13.55 12.68 2.34
N ALA A 118 -13.08 13.65 3.12
CA ALA A 118 -12.88 15.03 2.65
C ALA A 118 -11.46 15.60 2.86
N ASN A 119 -10.47 14.80 3.27
CA ASN A 119 -9.09 15.26 3.21
C ASN A 119 -8.42 14.59 2.03
N ILE A 120 -8.16 15.40 1.00
CA ILE A 120 -7.21 15.08 -0.06
C ILE A 120 -6.01 14.42 0.63
N LEU A 121 -5.75 13.15 0.31
CA LEU A 121 -4.74 12.37 0.99
C LEU A 121 -3.40 13.07 0.76
N LYS A 122 -2.88 13.77 1.76
CA LYS A 122 -1.64 14.54 1.63
C LYS A 122 -0.44 13.65 1.93
N CYS A 123 0.68 13.95 1.28
CA CYS A 123 1.95 13.32 1.63
C CYS A 123 2.31 13.70 3.07
N VAL A 124 2.66 12.71 3.88
CA VAL A 124 3.17 12.91 5.23
C VAL A 124 4.70 12.94 5.21
N PRO A 125 5.37 13.76 6.03
CA PRO A 125 6.84 13.86 6.08
C PRO A 125 7.56 12.52 6.10
#